data_AF-A0A8C0X932-F1
#
_entry.id   AF-A0A8C0X932-F1
#
_cell.length_a   1.000
_cell.length_b   1.000
_cell.length_c   1.000
_cell.angle_alpha   90.00
_cell.angle_beta   90.00
_cell.angle_gamma   90.00
#
_symmetry.space_group_name_H-M   'P 1'
#
loop_
_entity.id
_entity.type
_entity.pdbx_description
1 polymer ?
#
loop_
_entity_poly.entity_id
_entity_poly.type
_entity_poly.pdbx_seq_one_letter_code
_entity_poly.pdbx_strand_id
1 'polypeptide(L)'
;MRSRCLCQICTCGRHHCPHGTTRIYENAGMSCPTTEYLEKYPLYGKVLPPQSLKPKQEFRACRGKMEGITTFKSDYRPYEIVKQPRHIPEEYKPKQGKIDFGTTYKQDFNSYKVQPVTIVRPLERQQIKKGKLDTVPTYQGNLPLQNKGAKSLKLPALKSASCYNLGVLPYLAPMV
;
A
#
# COMPACT_ATOMS: atom_id res chain seq x y z
N MET A 1 -45.12 -131.97 2.14
CA MET A 1 -44.50 -132.76 3.22
C MET A 1 -43.29 -131.98 3.73
N ARG A 2 -43.27 -131.53 4.99
CA ARG A 2 -42.14 -130.74 5.54
C ARG A 2 -41.07 -131.70 6.06
N SER A 3 -39.92 -131.74 5.42
CA SER A 3 -38.76 -132.54 5.84
C SER A 3 -38.19 -131.96 7.15
N ARG A 4 -38.19 -132.77 8.22
CA ARG A 4 -37.53 -132.39 9.48
C ARG A 4 -36.03 -132.53 9.30
N CYS A 5 -35.26 -131.53 9.74
CA CYS A 5 -33.80 -131.57 9.71
C CYS A 5 -33.25 -132.61 10.70
N LEU A 6 -32.12 -133.24 10.35
CA LEU A 6 -31.44 -134.23 11.20
C LEU A 6 -31.05 -133.68 12.59
N CYS A 7 -30.96 -132.35 12.74
CA CYS A 7 -30.75 -131.64 14.01
C CYS A 7 -31.81 -131.92 15.07
N GLN A 8 -33.05 -132.23 14.67
CA GLN A 8 -34.16 -132.48 15.60
C GLN A 8 -34.17 -133.91 16.13
N ILE A 9 -33.33 -134.80 15.59
CA ILE A 9 -33.34 -136.23 15.90
C ILE A 9 -31.96 -136.69 16.42
N CYS A 10 -30.86 -136.06 16.01
CA CYS A 10 -29.51 -136.43 16.45
C CYS A 10 -28.87 -135.38 17.38
N THR A 11 -28.50 -135.80 18.59
CA THR A 11 -27.69 -135.01 19.56
C THR A 11 -26.18 -135.14 19.32
N CYS A 12 -25.78 -135.89 18.30
CA CYS A 12 -24.39 -136.19 17.95
C CYS A 12 -23.54 -134.97 17.51
N GLY A 13 -24.15 -133.80 17.28
CA GLY A 13 -23.48 -132.52 17.08
C GLY A 13 -22.58 -132.37 15.84
N ARG A 14 -22.43 -133.41 15.01
CA ARG A 14 -21.57 -133.42 13.82
C ARG A 14 -22.37 -133.57 12.53
N HIS A 15 -23.29 -132.64 12.28
CA HIS A 15 -23.93 -132.53 10.97
C HIS A 15 -23.92 -131.07 10.53
N HIS A 16 -23.68 -130.85 9.25
CA HIS A 16 -23.74 -129.53 8.65
C HIS A 16 -25.18 -129.25 8.28
N CYS A 17 -25.83 -128.32 8.98
CA CYS A 17 -27.15 -127.83 8.59
C CYS A 17 -27.03 -126.41 8.02
N PRO A 18 -27.64 -126.11 6.86
CA PRO A 18 -27.65 -124.77 6.29
C PRO A 18 -28.61 -123.81 7.03
N HIS A 19 -29.36 -124.28 8.02
CA HIS A 19 -30.14 -123.43 8.92
C HIS A 19 -29.25 -122.92 10.05
N GLY A 20 -29.31 -121.61 10.30
CA GLY A 20 -28.44 -120.83 11.17
C GLY A 20 -28.18 -121.44 12.55
N THR A 21 -27.00 -121.09 13.06
CA THR A 21 -26.34 -121.64 14.26
C THR A 21 -27.26 -121.73 15.47
N THR A 22 -27.54 -122.97 15.91
CA THR A 22 -28.11 -123.28 17.22
C THR A 22 -27.03 -123.15 18.31
N ARG A 23 -26.46 -121.95 18.46
CA ARG A 23 -25.47 -121.68 19.50
C ARG A 23 -26.19 -121.09 20.71
N ILE A 24 -26.25 -121.91 21.77
CA ILE A 24 -26.96 -121.69 23.03
C ILE A 24 -26.22 -120.71 23.97
N TYR A 25 -25.03 -120.24 23.57
CA TYR A 25 -24.48 -119.02 24.15
C TYR A 25 -25.09 -117.83 23.41
N GLU A 26 -26.34 -117.54 23.78
CA GLU A 26 -26.85 -116.18 23.80
C GLU A 26 -25.83 -115.32 24.55
N ASN A 27 -25.68 -114.07 24.13
CA ASN A 27 -24.74 -113.10 24.66
C ASN A 27 -24.90 -112.94 26.18
N ALA A 28 -24.25 -113.83 26.94
CA ALA A 28 -24.20 -113.81 28.38
C ALA A 28 -23.28 -112.67 28.78
N GLY A 29 -23.90 -111.53 29.08
CA GLY A 29 -23.26 -110.42 29.77
C GLY A 29 -22.05 -109.87 29.05
N MET A 30 -22.26 -108.91 28.15
CA MET A 30 -21.27 -107.84 28.02
C MET A 30 -21.27 -107.02 29.33
N SER A 31 -20.81 -107.62 30.43
CA SER A 31 -20.22 -106.88 31.51
C SER A 31 -18.87 -106.43 30.96
N CYS A 32 -18.85 -105.25 30.35
CA CYS A 32 -17.61 -104.60 29.96
C CYS A 32 -16.65 -104.70 31.16
N PRO A 33 -15.48 -105.35 31.05
CA PRO A 33 -14.50 -105.31 32.11
C PRO A 33 -13.90 -103.91 32.06
N THR A 34 -14.58 -102.95 32.68
CA THR A 34 -13.96 -101.68 33.04
C THR A 34 -12.83 -102.08 33.98
N THR A 35 -11.59 -101.98 33.51
CA THR A 35 -10.44 -102.37 34.32
C THR A 35 -10.41 -101.49 35.57
N GLU A 36 -9.88 -102.00 36.68
CA GLU A 36 -9.67 -101.20 37.92
C GLU A 36 -9.00 -99.85 37.61
N TYR A 37 -8.15 -99.82 36.57
CA TYR A 37 -7.50 -98.63 36.07
C TYR A 37 -8.47 -97.55 35.54
N LEU A 38 -9.47 -97.93 34.74
CA LEU A 38 -10.45 -96.98 34.18
C LEU A 38 -11.43 -96.47 35.25
N GLU A 39 -11.74 -97.28 36.26
CA GLU A 39 -12.52 -96.83 37.43
C GLU A 39 -11.71 -95.87 38.32
N LYS A 40 -10.42 -96.17 38.53
CA LYS A 40 -9.54 -95.36 39.39
C LYS A 40 -9.09 -94.05 38.75
N TYR A 41 -8.95 -94.02 37.42
CA TYR A 41 -8.47 -92.87 36.67
C TYR A 41 -9.42 -92.53 35.51
N PRO A 42 -10.60 -91.96 35.81
CA PRO A 42 -11.47 -91.44 34.77
C PRO A 42 -10.75 -90.32 33.99
N LEU A 43 -11.02 -90.23 32.69
CA LEU A 43 -10.51 -89.13 31.88
C LEU A 43 -11.06 -87.81 32.44
N TYR A 44 -10.18 -87.02 33.06
CA TYR A 44 -10.51 -85.69 33.52
C TYR A 44 -11.03 -84.88 32.33
N GLY A 45 -12.28 -84.42 32.44
CA GLY A 45 -12.88 -83.55 31.42
C GLY A 45 -12.09 -82.25 31.26
N LYS A 46 -12.47 -81.41 30.29
CA LYS A 46 -11.85 -80.08 30.10
C LYS A 46 -12.16 -79.18 31.30
N VAL A 47 -11.39 -79.31 32.38
CA VAL A 47 -11.46 -78.43 33.54
C VAL A 47 -10.83 -77.11 33.12
N LEU A 48 -11.62 -76.03 33.17
CA LEU A 48 -11.10 -74.70 32.92
C LEU A 48 -10.12 -74.32 34.04
N PRO A 49 -8.99 -73.68 33.71
CA PRO A 49 -8.08 -73.18 34.73
C PRO A 49 -8.80 -72.19 35.65
N PRO A 50 -8.44 -72.13 36.95
CA PRO A 50 -9.01 -71.16 37.88
C PRO A 50 -8.88 -69.73 37.35
N GLN A 51 -9.94 -68.93 37.52
CA GLN A 51 -9.89 -67.52 37.16
C GLN A 51 -8.89 -66.78 38.06
N SER A 52 -8.04 -65.94 37.46
CA SER A 52 -7.09 -65.16 38.24
C SER A 52 -7.79 -64.06 39.03
N LEU A 53 -7.52 -63.95 40.33
CA LEU A 53 -7.90 -62.79 41.16
C LEU A 53 -7.01 -61.57 40.91
N LYS A 54 -6.12 -61.63 39.93
CA LYS A 54 -5.25 -60.51 39.56
C LYS A 54 -6.13 -59.38 39.04
N PRO A 55 -5.98 -58.14 39.55
CA PRO A 55 -6.69 -57.01 38.99
C PRO A 55 -6.33 -56.87 37.52
N LYS A 56 -7.34 -56.67 36.68
CA LYS A 56 -7.13 -56.44 35.25
C LYS A 56 -6.39 -55.11 35.11
N GLN A 57 -5.28 -55.10 34.38
CA GLN A 57 -4.55 -53.88 34.11
C GLN A 57 -5.37 -53.04 33.12
N GLU A 58 -6.14 -52.10 33.65
CA GLU A 58 -6.84 -51.11 32.85
C GLU A 58 -5.86 -49.99 32.48
N PHE A 59 -5.65 -49.80 31.18
CA PHE A 59 -4.89 -48.64 30.70
C PHE A 59 -5.71 -47.38 30.94
N ARG A 60 -5.34 -46.61 31.97
CA ARG A 60 -5.87 -45.27 32.17
C ARG A 60 -5.11 -44.31 31.25
N ALA A 61 -5.70 -44.04 30.08
CA ALA A 61 -5.22 -42.97 29.23
C ALA A 61 -5.30 -41.64 29.99
N CYS A 62 -4.17 -40.96 30.14
CA CYS A 62 -4.14 -39.62 30.71
C CYS A 62 -4.83 -38.68 29.71
N ARG A 63 -6.08 -38.30 29.97
CA ARG A 63 -6.87 -37.36 29.13
C ARG A 63 -6.66 -35.89 29.52
N GLY A 64 -5.58 -35.58 30.23
CA GLY A 64 -5.22 -34.20 30.54
C GLY A 64 -4.81 -33.47 29.26
N LYS A 65 -5.47 -32.34 28.97
CA LYS A 65 -5.00 -31.44 27.91
C LYS A 65 -3.80 -30.66 28.45
N MET A 66 -2.76 -30.51 27.64
CA MET A 66 -1.63 -29.64 27.98
C MET A 66 -2.09 -28.18 28.02
N GLU A 67 -1.69 -27.44 29.05
CA GLU A 67 -1.91 -26.01 29.12
C GLU A 67 -1.11 -25.32 28.00
N GLY A 68 -1.79 -24.59 27.11
CA GLY A 68 -1.16 -23.88 25.98
C GLY A 68 -0.52 -22.55 26.36
N ILE A 69 -0.29 -22.32 27.64
CA ILE A 69 0.29 -21.09 28.19
C ILE A 69 1.78 -21.32 28.32
N THR A 70 2.56 -20.66 27.47
CA THR A 70 4.01 -20.67 27.57
C THR A 70 4.47 -19.60 28.56
N THR A 71 5.66 -19.77 29.15
CA THR A 71 6.31 -18.76 29.99
C THR A 71 6.39 -17.41 29.28
N PHE A 72 6.69 -17.41 27.98
CA PHE A 72 6.67 -16.19 27.18
C PHE A 72 5.29 -15.49 27.19
N LYS A 73 4.19 -16.24 27.04
CA LYS A 73 2.83 -15.67 27.08
C LYS A 73 2.42 -15.21 28.47
N SER A 74 2.90 -15.84 29.54
CA SER A 74 2.62 -15.41 30.91
C SER A 74 3.39 -14.16 31.29
N ASP A 75 4.66 -14.10 30.90
CA ASP A 75 5.64 -13.13 31.41
C ASP A 75 5.64 -11.84 30.58
N TYR A 76 5.43 -11.94 29.27
CA TYR A 76 5.43 -10.79 28.36
C TYR A 76 4.00 -10.34 28.06
N ARG A 77 3.43 -9.56 28.97
CA ARG A 77 2.14 -8.89 28.79
C ARG A 77 2.35 -7.43 28.36
N PRO A 78 1.43 -6.86 27.55
CA PRO A 78 1.48 -5.45 27.23
C PRO A 78 1.28 -4.64 28.52
N TYR A 79 2.23 -3.76 28.82
CA TYR A 79 2.12 -2.80 29.93
C TYR A 79 1.42 -1.52 29.45
N GLU A 80 0.66 -0.90 30.35
CA GLU A 80 0.11 0.43 30.10
C GLU A 80 1.23 1.46 30.07
N ILE A 81 1.47 2.04 28.89
CA ILE A 81 2.50 3.08 28.70
C ILE A 81 1.86 4.42 29.05
N VAL A 82 2.09 4.90 30.28
CA VAL A 82 1.71 6.25 30.68
C VAL A 82 2.65 7.25 30.00
N LYS A 83 2.09 8.27 29.34
CA LYS A 83 2.89 9.36 28.78
C LYS A 83 3.58 10.09 29.92
N GLN A 84 4.90 10.22 29.85
CA GLN A 84 5.65 11.00 30.82
C GLN A 84 5.11 12.44 30.85
N PRO A 85 4.83 13.01 32.04
CA PRO A 85 4.43 14.41 32.14
C PRO A 85 5.54 15.27 31.53
N ARG A 86 5.19 16.04 30.50
CA ARG A 86 6.11 16.98 29.86
C ARG A 86 5.95 18.34 30.52
N HIS A 87 7.07 19.02 30.74
CA HIS A 87 7.05 20.43 31.12
C HIS A 87 6.44 21.26 29.98
N ILE A 88 5.37 22.00 30.29
CA ILE A 88 4.76 22.96 29.36
C ILE A 88 5.46 24.30 29.61
N PRO A 89 6.22 24.86 28.65
CA PRO A 89 6.83 26.17 28.84
C PRO A 89 5.74 27.23 29.03
N GLU A 90 5.95 28.13 29.98
CA GLU A 90 5.07 29.28 30.17
C GLU A 90 5.04 30.16 28.92
N GLU A 91 3.86 30.67 28.58
CA GLU A 91 3.69 31.60 27.47
C GLU A 91 4.48 32.90 27.75
N TYR A 92 5.26 33.34 26.75
CA TYR A 92 6.08 34.54 26.88
C TYR A 92 5.20 35.78 27.09
N LYS A 93 5.38 36.45 28.23
CA LYS A 93 4.73 37.73 28.53
C LYS A 93 5.67 38.88 28.14
N PRO A 94 5.44 39.59 27.03
CA PRO A 94 6.28 40.73 26.66
C PRO A 94 6.19 41.80 27.75
N LYS A 95 7.33 42.45 28.04
CA LYS A 95 7.37 43.56 28.97
C LYS A 95 6.49 44.70 28.44
N GLN A 96 5.63 45.24 29.29
CA GLN A 96 4.84 46.42 28.95
C GLN A 96 5.75 47.64 28.94
N GLY A 97 5.89 48.27 27.78
CA GLY A 97 6.70 49.46 27.59
C GLY A 97 6.61 49.95 26.16
N LYS A 98 6.46 51.26 25.99
CA LYS A 98 6.56 51.87 24.67
C LYS A 98 8.05 52.07 24.39
N ILE A 99 8.56 51.38 23.37
CA ILE A 99 9.94 51.57 22.91
C ILE A 99 9.92 52.69 21.86
N ASP A 100 10.81 53.67 22.01
CA ASP A 100 10.97 54.73 21.02
C ASP A 100 11.73 54.17 19.81
N PHE A 101 11.00 53.91 18.73
CA PHE A 101 11.56 53.46 17.44
C PHE A 101 12.15 54.60 16.60
N GLY A 102 12.27 55.81 17.18
CA GLY A 102 12.84 56.96 16.52
C GLY A 102 14.36 56.88 16.51
N THR A 103 14.95 56.67 15.35
CA THR A 103 16.40 56.82 15.17
C THR A 103 16.75 58.29 15.00
N THR A 104 17.94 58.70 15.43
CA THR A 104 18.47 60.06 15.20
C THR A 104 18.41 60.43 13.72
N TYR A 105 18.72 59.48 12.83
CA TYR A 105 18.59 59.67 11.39
C TYR A 105 17.19 60.14 10.94
N LYS A 106 16.12 59.53 11.45
CA LYS A 106 14.75 59.92 11.11
C LYS A 106 14.36 61.29 11.69
N GLN A 107 14.99 61.69 12.79
CA GLN A 107 14.74 62.99 13.40
C GLN A 107 15.48 64.11 12.66
N ASP A 108 16.72 63.84 12.28
CA ASP A 108 17.65 64.84 11.73
C ASP A 108 17.49 65.03 10.21
N PHE A 109 17.19 63.95 9.47
CA PHE A 109 17.12 63.97 7.99
C PHE A 109 15.68 63.94 7.48
N ASN A 110 15.00 65.08 7.61
CA ASN A 110 13.68 65.28 7.03
C ASN A 110 13.75 65.82 5.60
N SER A 111 12.81 65.41 4.74
CA SER A 111 12.69 65.98 3.40
C SER A 111 12.18 67.42 3.47
N TYR A 112 13.03 68.39 3.14
CA TYR A 112 12.63 69.79 3.07
C TYR A 112 12.02 70.12 1.70
N LYS A 113 10.90 70.83 1.69
CA LYS A 113 10.32 71.38 0.46
C LYS A 113 11.10 72.65 0.09
N VAL A 114 12.01 72.53 -0.87
CA VAL A 114 12.73 73.69 -1.43
C VAL A 114 11.85 74.33 -2.49
N GLN A 115 11.67 75.65 -2.43
CA GLN A 115 10.99 76.38 -3.49
C GLN A 115 11.90 76.51 -4.71
N PRO A 116 11.39 76.29 -5.93
CA PRO A 116 12.20 76.46 -7.14
C PRO A 116 12.63 77.92 -7.26
N VAL A 117 13.93 78.14 -7.45
CA VAL A 117 14.49 79.48 -7.66
C VAL A 117 14.02 80.00 -9.01
N THR A 118 13.38 81.17 -9.02
CA THR A 118 12.97 81.83 -10.26
C THR A 118 14.20 82.35 -10.99
N ILE A 119 14.45 81.83 -12.19
CA ILE A 119 15.52 82.31 -13.07
C ILE A 119 15.11 83.69 -13.61
N VAL A 120 15.86 84.74 -13.26
CA VAL A 120 15.66 86.08 -13.82
C VAL A 120 16.18 86.09 -15.25
N ARG A 121 15.28 86.06 -16.23
CA ARG A 121 15.64 86.23 -17.65
C ARG A 121 15.81 87.72 -17.94
N PRO A 122 16.90 88.16 -18.58
CA PRO A 122 17.07 89.56 -18.96
C PRO A 122 15.94 90.02 -19.88
N LEU A 123 15.46 91.25 -19.65
CA LEU A 123 14.38 91.85 -20.42
C LEU A 123 14.71 91.84 -21.91
N GLU A 124 13.83 91.24 -22.71
CA GLU A 124 13.99 91.17 -24.16
C GLU A 124 13.98 92.59 -24.73
N ARG A 125 15.08 93.01 -25.36
CA ARG A 125 15.19 94.34 -25.99
C ARG A 125 14.27 94.38 -27.20
N GLN A 126 13.25 95.24 -27.16
CA GLN A 126 12.40 95.51 -28.31
C GLN A 126 13.28 95.99 -29.48
N GLN A 127 13.22 95.30 -30.62
CA GLN A 127 13.93 95.73 -31.83
C GLN A 127 13.40 97.08 -32.29
N ILE A 128 14.30 98.07 -32.38
CA ILE A 128 13.99 99.39 -32.94
C ILE A 128 13.53 99.19 -34.39
N LYS A 129 12.39 99.79 -34.76
CA LYS A 129 11.84 99.74 -36.12
C LYS A 129 12.89 100.27 -37.10
N LYS A 130 13.27 99.46 -38.10
CA LYS A 130 14.20 99.85 -39.16
C LYS A 130 13.55 100.95 -40.01
N GLY A 131 14.06 102.18 -39.92
CA GLY A 131 13.68 103.25 -40.85
C GLY A 131 14.14 102.91 -42.27
N LYS A 132 13.30 103.18 -43.29
CA LYS A 132 13.72 103.02 -44.69
C LYS A 132 14.72 104.12 -45.04
N LEU A 133 15.90 103.73 -45.49
CA LEU A 133 16.93 104.62 -46.00
C LEU A 133 16.78 104.70 -47.52
N ASP A 134 16.12 105.74 -48.01
CA ASP A 134 15.99 106.02 -49.45
C ASP A 134 17.10 107.00 -49.86
N THR A 135 18.30 106.47 -50.13
CA THR A 135 19.41 107.25 -50.65
C THR A 135 19.77 106.74 -52.04
N VAL A 136 19.52 107.54 -53.07
CA VAL A 136 19.99 107.25 -54.44
C VAL A 136 21.34 107.95 -54.63
N PRO A 137 22.44 107.22 -54.79
CA PRO A 137 23.77 107.82 -54.95
C PRO A 137 23.88 108.56 -56.29
N THR A 138 24.59 109.70 -56.29
CA THR A 138 24.63 110.68 -57.39
C THR A 138 25.03 110.09 -58.74
N TYR A 139 25.86 109.04 -58.76
CA TYR A 139 26.27 108.41 -60.02
C TYR A 139 25.11 107.67 -60.72
N GLN A 140 24.13 107.18 -59.98
CA GLN A 140 22.95 106.51 -60.54
C GLN A 140 21.93 107.50 -61.14
N GLY A 141 21.93 108.76 -60.67
CA GLY A 141 21.05 109.81 -61.19
C GLY A 141 21.56 110.48 -62.47
N ASN A 142 22.87 110.41 -62.76
CA ASN A 142 23.53 111.25 -63.77
C ASN A 142 24.21 110.47 -64.92
N LEU A 143 23.72 109.27 -65.26
CA LEU A 143 24.21 108.52 -66.42
C LEU A 143 23.13 108.46 -67.50
N PRO A 144 23.25 109.21 -68.62
CA PRO A 144 22.32 109.09 -69.73
C PRO A 144 22.42 107.70 -70.36
N LEU A 145 21.32 106.95 -70.33
CA LEU A 145 21.19 105.67 -71.01
C LEU A 145 21.29 105.89 -72.53
N GLN A 146 22.43 105.56 -73.13
CA GLN A 146 22.49 105.34 -74.58
C GLN A 146 22.15 103.87 -74.86
N ASN A 147 20.91 103.65 -75.30
CA ASN A 147 20.41 102.34 -75.66
C ASN A 147 21.02 101.85 -76.98
N LYS A 148 21.81 100.77 -76.93
CA LYS A 148 21.99 99.86 -78.08
C LYS A 148 21.58 98.47 -77.61
N GLY A 149 20.41 98.01 -78.05
CA GLY A 149 19.79 96.78 -77.55
C GLY A 149 20.22 95.51 -78.30
N ALA A 150 20.09 94.35 -77.64
CA ALA A 150 19.66 93.08 -78.25
C ALA A 150 19.46 91.95 -77.20
N LYS A 151 18.19 91.55 -77.05
CA LYS A 151 17.54 90.22 -76.91
C LYS A 151 18.23 89.02 -76.21
N SER A 152 17.77 88.79 -74.98
CA SER A 152 17.18 87.56 -74.35
C SER A 152 17.44 86.14 -74.87
N LEU A 153 17.73 85.22 -73.94
CA LEU A 153 17.20 83.83 -73.92
C LEU A 153 17.02 83.35 -72.45
N LYS A 154 15.93 82.63 -72.16
CA LYS A 154 15.59 82.00 -70.86
C LYS A 154 15.46 80.49 -71.04
N LEU A 155 15.83 79.71 -70.03
CA LEU A 155 15.44 78.29 -69.88
C LEU A 155 15.02 77.98 -68.42
N PRO A 156 14.18 76.95 -68.19
CA PRO A 156 13.28 76.88 -67.04
C PRO A 156 13.64 75.80 -66.01
N ALA A 157 12.90 75.83 -64.90
CA ALA A 157 13.10 75.10 -63.64
C ALA A 157 12.46 73.70 -63.58
N LEU A 158 12.93 72.87 -62.64
CA LEU A 158 12.33 71.58 -62.27
C LEU A 158 12.20 71.42 -60.74
N LYS A 159 11.15 70.68 -60.33
CA LYS A 159 10.56 70.60 -58.98
C LYS A 159 10.75 69.24 -58.30
N SER A 160 10.72 69.28 -56.95
CA SER A 160 9.97 68.44 -55.97
C SER A 160 10.28 66.96 -55.68
N ALA A 161 10.25 66.61 -54.37
CA ALA A 161 9.53 65.50 -53.66
C ALA A 161 10.30 65.20 -52.33
N SER A 162 9.78 65.16 -51.08
CA SER A 162 8.68 64.50 -50.33
C SER A 162 8.85 63.00 -50.06
N CYS A 163 8.87 62.58 -48.77
CA CYS A 163 8.45 61.26 -48.26
C CYS A 163 8.29 61.23 -46.70
N TYR A 164 7.56 60.23 -46.20
CA TYR A 164 6.64 60.24 -45.04
C TYR A 164 7.09 59.42 -43.80
N ASN A 165 6.37 59.62 -42.69
CA ASN A 165 6.49 58.98 -41.35
C ASN A 165 5.90 57.55 -41.27
N LEU A 166 6.44 56.71 -40.35
CA LEU A 166 5.86 55.43 -39.93
C LEU A 166 5.70 55.39 -38.40
N GLY A 167 4.51 55.00 -37.92
CA GLY A 167 4.16 54.80 -36.51
C GLY A 167 4.17 53.33 -36.07
N VAL A 168 4.32 53.08 -34.76
CA VAL A 168 4.47 51.76 -34.12
C VAL A 168 3.32 51.50 -33.13
N LEU A 169 2.80 50.27 -33.12
CA LEU A 169 1.78 49.72 -32.20
C LEU A 169 2.41 49.00 -30.99
N PRO A 170 1.77 48.94 -29.79
CA PRO A 170 2.26 48.17 -28.65
C PRO A 170 1.60 46.78 -28.49
N TYR A 171 2.38 45.85 -27.94
CA TYR A 171 2.07 44.47 -27.56
C TYR A 171 1.21 44.37 -26.28
N LEU A 172 0.32 43.37 -26.22
CA LEU A 172 -0.35 42.87 -25.01
C LEU A 172 -0.02 41.39 -24.82
N ALA A 173 0.39 41.00 -23.62
CA ALA A 173 0.56 39.61 -23.17
C ALA A 173 -0.42 39.33 -22.02
N PRO A 174 -1.09 38.17 -21.96
CA PRO A 174 -1.77 37.74 -20.75
C PRO A 174 -0.93 36.73 -19.95
N MET A 175 -1.00 36.89 -18.63
CA MET A 175 -0.56 35.92 -17.63
C MET A 175 -1.72 35.03 -17.19
N VAL A 176 -1.35 33.80 -16.80
CA VAL A 176 -2.10 32.75 -16.07
C VAL A 176 -3.00 31.86 -16.92
#